data_AF-A0A2G2G2I9-F1
#
_entry.id   AF-A0A2G2G2I9-F1
#
_cell.length_a   1.000
_cell.length_b   1.000
_cell.length_c   1.000
_cell.angle_alpha   90.00
_cell.angle_beta   90.00
_cell.angle_gamma   90.00
#
_symmetry.space_group_name_H-M   'P 1'
#
loop_
_entity.id
_entity.type
_entity.pdbx_description
1 polymer ?
#
loop_
_entity_poly.entity_id
_entity_poly.type
_entity_poly.pdbx_seq_one_letter_code
_entity_poly.pdbx_strand_id
1 'polypeptide(L)'
;MWWLAIPAVLYAGKKIYDYSTQDNTISSEVNENNTHTSHIILRQNIKKLSCKLDCDNKKIAFLGQPGSGKSSLINTLTDFKLDPQPEIGIKTDATSWSKVNPSTLVYDFGINKLVDVPGYGTSTHPEAVFQKEFPFRKFDLLVFIVSNKLSASDEIIFKSIRESNREYIVVRSLSEVLSDVDKVHIINDLTLKLNVDNVRFISNKSNEGISSLRNILEL
;
A
#
# COMPACT_ATOMS: atom_id res chain seq x y z
N MET A 1 29.53 -66.73 5.42
CA MET A 1 29.54 -65.75 4.31
C MET A 1 28.12 -65.26 4.11
N TRP A 2 27.81 -64.01 4.49
CA TRP A 2 26.67 -63.26 3.96
C TRP A 2 27.01 -61.78 4.10
N TRP A 3 27.44 -61.19 2.99
CA TRP A 3 27.61 -59.77 2.81
C TRP A 3 26.64 -59.34 1.71
N LEU A 4 26.11 -58.13 1.84
CA LEU A 4 25.52 -57.27 0.81
C LEU A 4 24.05 -57.47 0.45
N ALA A 5 23.21 -56.60 1.01
CA ALA A 5 22.04 -56.05 0.32
C ALA A 5 21.63 -54.67 0.90
N ILE A 6 22.51 -53.66 0.89
CA ILE A 6 22.09 -52.26 1.09
C ILE A 6 22.81 -51.27 0.15
N PRO A 7 22.51 -51.25 -1.17
CA PRO A 7 22.82 -50.05 -1.98
C PRO A 7 21.56 -49.28 -2.43
N ALA A 8 20.42 -49.96 -2.61
CA ALA A 8 19.27 -49.37 -3.30
C ALA A 8 18.47 -48.35 -2.46
N VAL A 9 18.34 -48.58 -1.16
CA VAL A 9 17.55 -47.71 -0.26
C VAL A 9 18.21 -46.34 -0.07
N LEU A 10 19.54 -46.30 0.05
CA LEU A 10 20.31 -45.05 0.13
C LEU A 10 20.23 -44.25 -1.18
N TYR A 11 20.25 -44.94 -2.33
CA TYR A 11 20.16 -44.27 -3.63
C TYR A 11 18.77 -43.66 -3.89
N ALA A 12 17.69 -44.36 -3.51
CA ALA A 12 16.33 -43.84 -3.60
C ALA A 12 16.13 -42.61 -2.68
N GLY A 13 16.64 -42.67 -1.45
CA GLY A 13 16.59 -41.54 -0.51
C GLY A 13 17.34 -40.31 -1.03
N LYS A 14 18.53 -40.50 -1.61
CA LYS A 14 19.29 -39.41 -2.25
C LYS A 14 18.54 -38.81 -3.43
N LYS A 15 17.93 -39.63 -4.29
CA LYS A 15 17.18 -39.15 -5.46
C LYS A 15 15.92 -38.37 -5.07
N ILE A 16 15.23 -38.77 -4.00
CA ILE A 16 14.06 -38.05 -3.46
C ILE A 16 14.50 -36.74 -2.81
N TYR A 17 15.61 -36.75 -2.06
CA TYR A 17 16.16 -35.55 -1.43
C TYR A 17 16.64 -34.52 -2.47
N ASP A 18 17.39 -34.97 -3.48
CA ASP A 18 17.88 -34.14 -4.59
C ASP A 18 16.71 -33.59 -5.44
N TYR A 19 15.63 -34.36 -5.62
CA TYR A 19 14.40 -33.89 -6.28
C TYR A 19 13.69 -32.81 -5.45
N SER A 20 13.54 -33.02 -4.13
CA SER A 20 12.90 -32.03 -3.24
C SER A 20 13.70 -30.73 -3.09
N THR A 21 15.04 -30.81 -3.16
CA THR A 21 15.90 -29.62 -3.14
C THR A 21 15.86 -28.90 -4.47
N GLN A 22 15.85 -29.59 -5.61
CA GLN A 22 15.65 -28.94 -6.92
C GLN A 22 14.30 -28.24 -7.04
N ASP A 23 13.19 -28.85 -6.62
CA ASP A 23 11.87 -28.21 -6.63
C ASP A 23 11.81 -26.96 -5.71
N ASN A 24 12.48 -27.00 -4.56
CA ASN A 24 12.62 -25.84 -3.68
C ASN A 24 13.53 -24.74 -4.28
N THR A 25 14.62 -25.11 -4.95
CA THR A 25 15.50 -24.15 -5.63
C THR A 25 14.79 -23.50 -6.80
N ILE A 26 14.07 -24.27 -7.64
CA ILE A 26 13.29 -23.77 -8.77
C ILE A 26 12.17 -22.84 -8.28
N SER A 27 11.44 -23.22 -7.22
CA SER A 27 10.40 -22.34 -6.67
C SER A 27 10.97 -21.07 -6.04
N SER A 28 12.14 -21.13 -5.40
CA SER A 28 12.83 -19.93 -4.91
C SER A 28 13.31 -19.02 -6.04
N GLU A 29 13.91 -19.56 -7.10
CA GLU A 29 14.39 -18.79 -8.26
C GLU A 29 13.22 -18.19 -9.05
N VAL A 30 12.12 -18.93 -9.25
CA VAL A 30 10.91 -18.42 -9.90
C VAL A 30 10.28 -17.30 -9.07
N ASN A 31 10.21 -17.45 -7.74
CA ASN A 31 9.68 -16.40 -6.86
C ASN A 31 10.57 -15.15 -6.81
N GLU A 32 11.89 -15.32 -6.83
CA GLU A 32 12.85 -14.22 -6.83
C GLU A 32 12.84 -13.47 -8.15
N ASN A 33 12.81 -14.19 -9.29
CA ASN A 33 12.67 -13.60 -10.63
C ASN A 33 11.34 -12.86 -10.81
N ASN A 34 10.24 -13.41 -10.28
CA ASN A 34 8.94 -12.75 -10.30
C ASN A 34 8.92 -11.48 -9.44
N THR A 35 9.57 -11.51 -8.28
CA THR A 35 9.68 -10.35 -7.38
C THR A 35 10.55 -9.24 -7.99
N HIS A 36 11.69 -9.60 -8.57
CA HIS A 36 12.58 -8.67 -9.26
C HIS A 36 11.88 -7.98 -10.44
N THR A 37 11.19 -8.74 -11.28
CA THR A 37 10.38 -8.21 -12.39
C THR A 37 9.31 -7.26 -11.86
N SER A 38 8.66 -7.62 -10.75
CA SER A 38 7.62 -6.80 -10.14
C SER A 38 8.14 -5.44 -9.68
N HIS A 39 9.34 -5.39 -9.10
CA HIS A 39 9.97 -4.14 -8.65
C HIS A 39 10.37 -3.24 -9.82
N ILE A 40 10.83 -3.81 -10.94
CA ILE A 40 11.14 -3.03 -12.15
C ILE A 40 9.88 -2.32 -12.66
N ILE A 41 8.77 -3.07 -12.78
CA ILE A 41 7.51 -2.53 -13.29
C ILE A 41 6.96 -1.47 -12.32
N LEU A 42 7.01 -1.72 -11.01
CA LEU A 42 6.64 -0.75 -9.98
C LEU A 42 7.39 0.58 -10.15
N ARG A 43 8.73 0.53 -10.28
CA ARG A 43 9.56 1.73 -10.50
C ARG A 43 9.18 2.47 -11.77
N GLN A 44 8.97 1.74 -12.87
CA GLN A 44 8.54 2.34 -14.14
C GLN A 44 7.18 3.03 -14.00
N ASN A 45 6.26 2.42 -13.26
CA ASN A 45 4.92 2.96 -13.05
C ASN A 45 4.92 4.18 -12.12
N ILE A 46 5.76 4.20 -11.08
CA ILE A 46 6.00 5.40 -10.27
C ILE A 46 6.51 6.56 -11.15
N LYS A 47 7.45 6.29 -12.07
CA LYS A 47 7.96 7.31 -12.99
C LYS A 47 6.88 7.82 -13.94
N LYS A 48 6.05 6.94 -14.51
CA LYS A 48 4.92 7.32 -15.37
C LYS A 48 3.89 8.16 -14.60
N LEU A 49 3.57 7.80 -13.36
CA LEU A 49 2.73 8.61 -12.49
C LEU A 49 3.30 10.03 -12.35
N SER A 50 4.61 10.13 -12.06
CA SER A 50 5.28 11.42 -11.93
C SER A 50 5.09 12.31 -13.16
N CYS A 51 5.14 11.76 -14.38
CA CYS A 51 4.87 12.52 -15.62
C CYS A 51 3.40 12.93 -15.76
N LYS A 52 2.46 12.11 -15.28
CA LYS A 52 1.02 12.42 -15.35
C LYS A 52 0.61 13.53 -14.37
N LEU A 53 1.41 13.75 -13.34
CA LEU A 53 1.22 14.80 -12.34
C LEU A 53 1.75 16.17 -12.78
N ASP A 54 2.22 16.37 -14.02
CA ASP A 54 2.78 17.66 -14.47
C ASP A 54 1.72 18.67 -14.98
N CYS A 55 0.48 18.58 -14.49
CA CYS A 55 -0.62 19.52 -14.75
C CYS A 55 -0.89 20.46 -13.57
N ASP A 56 -1.59 21.56 -13.80
CA ASP A 56 -1.88 22.63 -12.81
C ASP A 56 -3.03 22.30 -11.80
N ASN A 57 -3.46 21.05 -11.73
CA ASN A 57 -4.46 20.60 -10.76
C ASN A 57 -3.88 20.39 -9.36
N LYS A 58 -4.69 20.60 -8.31
CA LYS A 58 -4.36 20.19 -6.93
C LYS A 58 -4.26 18.67 -6.85
N LYS A 59 -3.16 18.13 -6.35
CA LYS A 59 -2.86 16.68 -6.32
C LYS A 59 -2.91 16.16 -4.90
N ILE A 60 -3.78 15.19 -4.67
CA ILE A 60 -4.01 14.56 -3.38
C ILE A 60 -3.66 13.07 -3.50
N ALA A 61 -2.65 12.62 -2.76
CA ALA A 61 -2.28 11.21 -2.71
C ALA A 61 -2.82 10.53 -1.46
N PHE A 62 -3.38 9.34 -1.62
CA PHE A 62 -3.88 8.50 -0.53
C PHE A 62 -2.91 7.34 -0.31
N LEU A 63 -2.18 7.36 0.82
CA LEU A 63 -1.17 6.37 1.17
C LEU A 63 -1.62 5.53 2.38
N GLY A 64 -1.14 4.30 2.48
CA GLY A 64 -1.43 3.43 3.62
C GLY A 64 -1.25 1.97 3.29
N GLN A 65 -1.21 1.12 4.32
CA GLN A 65 -1.09 -0.34 4.20
C GLN A 65 -2.12 -0.95 3.21
N PRO A 66 -1.83 -2.13 2.62
CA PRO A 66 -2.84 -2.91 1.92
C PRO A 66 -4.10 -3.12 2.79
N GLY A 67 -5.27 -3.06 2.18
CA GLY A 67 -6.54 -3.21 2.91
C GLY A 67 -6.93 -2.02 3.80
N SER A 68 -6.20 -0.91 3.79
CA SER A 68 -6.54 0.24 4.66
C SER A 68 -7.78 1.04 4.28
N GLY A 69 -8.44 0.68 3.18
CA GLY A 69 -9.67 1.31 2.71
C GLY A 69 -9.46 2.56 1.84
N LYS A 70 -8.28 2.74 1.22
CA LYS A 70 -7.93 3.89 0.37
C LYS A 70 -8.89 4.07 -0.81
N SER A 71 -9.01 3.05 -1.65
CA SER A 71 -9.88 3.06 -2.84
C SER A 71 -11.35 3.26 -2.45
N SER A 72 -11.79 2.61 -1.36
CA SER A 72 -13.12 2.81 -0.79
C SER A 72 -13.33 4.25 -0.32
N LEU A 73 -12.35 4.83 0.36
CA LEU A 73 -12.42 6.21 0.83
C LEU A 73 -12.49 7.20 -0.34
N ILE A 74 -11.69 7.02 -1.39
CA ILE A 74 -11.74 7.86 -2.60
C ILE A 74 -13.14 7.80 -3.22
N ASN A 75 -13.74 6.61 -3.34
CA ASN A 75 -15.07 6.45 -3.91
C ASN A 75 -16.14 7.15 -3.03
N THR A 76 -16.07 6.97 -1.71
CA THR A 76 -16.96 7.65 -0.76
C THR A 76 -16.78 9.18 -0.80
N LEU A 77 -15.54 9.68 -0.85
CA LEU A 77 -15.25 11.12 -0.88
C LEU A 77 -15.76 11.80 -2.15
N THR A 78 -15.87 11.06 -3.25
CA THR A 78 -16.34 11.56 -4.56
C THR A 78 -17.82 11.29 -4.83
N ASP A 79 -18.58 10.86 -3.82
CA ASP A 79 -19.99 10.43 -3.97
C ASP A 79 -20.18 9.40 -5.09
N PHE A 80 -19.21 8.52 -5.32
CA PHE A 80 -19.25 7.49 -6.37
C PHE A 80 -19.35 8.05 -7.80
N LYS A 81 -18.92 9.30 -8.02
CA LYS A 81 -19.00 10.01 -9.31
C LYS A 81 -17.77 9.84 -10.21
N LEU A 82 -16.81 9.01 -9.82
CA LEU A 82 -15.62 8.74 -10.62
C LEU A 82 -15.91 7.80 -11.79
N ASP A 83 -15.32 8.10 -12.94
CA ASP A 83 -15.33 7.25 -14.13
C ASP A 83 -13.91 7.08 -14.69
N PRO A 84 -13.33 5.86 -14.67
CA PRO A 84 -13.87 4.66 -14.05
C PRO A 84 -13.89 4.75 -12.51
N GLN A 85 -14.76 3.96 -11.86
CA GLN A 85 -14.73 3.83 -10.40
C GLN A 85 -13.46 3.10 -9.93
N PRO A 86 -12.93 3.43 -8.74
CA PRO A 86 -11.84 2.68 -8.14
C PRO A 86 -12.19 1.21 -7.92
N GLU A 87 -11.27 0.32 -8.24
CA GLU A 87 -11.42 -1.10 -7.93
C GLU A 87 -11.35 -1.33 -6.41
N ILE A 88 -12.42 -1.89 -5.81
CA ILE A 88 -12.53 -2.14 -4.37
C ILE A 88 -12.60 -3.66 -4.13
N GLY A 89 -11.75 -4.19 -3.23
CA GLY A 89 -11.82 -5.60 -2.83
C GLY A 89 -10.77 -6.05 -1.80
N ILE A 90 -10.99 -7.25 -1.22
CA ILE A 90 -10.07 -7.93 -0.29
C ILE A 90 -8.71 -8.21 -0.96
N LYS A 91 -8.71 -8.30 -2.30
CA LYS A 91 -7.52 -8.27 -3.15
C LYS A 91 -7.01 -6.85 -3.36
N THR A 92 -6.89 -6.01 -2.34
CA THR A 92 -6.23 -4.70 -2.49
C THR A 92 -4.71 -4.84 -2.69
N ASP A 93 -4.16 -6.06 -2.51
CA ASP A 93 -2.87 -6.50 -3.06
C ASP A 93 -2.88 -6.73 -4.59
N ALA A 94 -4.05 -6.65 -5.24
CA ALA A 94 -4.18 -6.65 -6.70
C ALA A 94 -4.15 -5.25 -7.31
N THR A 95 -4.03 -4.16 -6.53
CA THR A 95 -3.48 -2.88 -6.99
C THR A 95 -1.98 -3.03 -7.21
N SER A 96 -1.61 -4.06 -7.97
CA SER A 96 -0.22 -4.37 -8.20
C SER A 96 0.27 -3.37 -9.22
N TRP A 97 0.97 -2.34 -8.78
CA TRP A 97 1.74 -1.48 -9.67
C TRP A 97 2.82 -2.27 -10.41
N SER A 98 3.00 -3.55 -10.07
CA SER A 98 3.77 -4.49 -10.89
C SER A 98 3.01 -5.11 -12.08
N LYS A 99 1.70 -4.85 -12.23
CA LYS A 99 0.82 -5.46 -13.25
C LYS A 99 -0.16 -4.49 -13.93
N VAL A 100 -0.50 -3.37 -13.30
CA VAL A 100 -1.54 -2.43 -13.79
C VAL A 100 -0.93 -1.10 -14.25
N ASN A 101 -1.55 -0.48 -15.26
CA ASN A 101 -1.14 0.84 -15.76
C ASN A 101 -1.48 1.93 -14.72
N PRO A 102 -0.53 2.81 -14.32
CA PRO A 102 -0.77 3.86 -13.34
C PRO A 102 -1.88 4.86 -13.71
N SER A 103 -2.32 4.90 -14.97
CA SER A 103 -3.48 5.70 -15.39
C SER A 103 -4.80 5.29 -14.71
N THR A 104 -4.92 4.05 -14.21
CA THR A 104 -6.14 3.59 -13.53
C THR A 104 -6.24 4.06 -12.08
N LEU A 105 -5.25 4.82 -11.59
CA LEU A 105 -5.13 5.19 -10.18
C LEU A 105 -5.03 6.70 -9.97
N VAL A 106 -5.13 7.46 -11.05
CA VAL A 106 -5.24 8.91 -11.04
C VAL A 106 -6.64 9.24 -11.52
N TYR A 107 -7.44 9.79 -10.62
CA TYR A 107 -8.83 10.14 -10.89
C TYR A 107 -8.96 11.66 -10.95
N ASP A 108 -9.59 12.13 -12.02
CA ASP A 108 -9.97 13.53 -12.17
C ASP A 108 -11.29 13.77 -11.44
N PHE A 109 -11.30 14.74 -10.52
CA PHE A 109 -12.50 15.12 -9.78
C PHE A 109 -12.56 16.64 -9.61
N GLY A 110 -13.33 17.28 -10.48
CA GLY A 110 -13.35 18.74 -10.60
C GLY A 110 -11.97 19.27 -11.00
N ILE A 111 -11.41 20.18 -10.20
CA ILE A 111 -10.06 20.74 -10.39
C ILE A 111 -8.97 19.91 -9.70
N ASN A 112 -9.32 18.81 -9.05
CA ASN A 112 -8.43 17.98 -8.24
C ASN A 112 -8.04 16.70 -8.97
N LYS A 113 -6.82 16.22 -8.69
CA LYS A 113 -6.35 14.88 -9.03
C LYS A 113 -6.20 14.05 -7.78
N LEU A 114 -7.00 12.99 -7.68
CA LEU A 114 -6.94 12.02 -6.58
C LEU A 114 -6.09 10.83 -7.01
N VAL A 115 -5.08 10.49 -6.22
CA VAL A 115 -4.16 9.40 -6.53
C VAL A 115 -4.26 8.30 -5.48
N ASP A 116 -4.73 7.13 -5.91
CA ASP A 116 -4.77 5.93 -5.09
C ASP A 116 -3.39 5.26 -5.11
N VAL A 117 -2.61 5.48 -4.05
CA VAL A 117 -1.27 4.89 -3.92
C VAL A 117 -1.44 3.46 -3.40
N PRO A 118 -0.78 2.46 -4.00
CA PRO A 118 -0.93 1.06 -3.64
C PRO A 118 -0.38 0.84 -2.24
N GLY A 119 -0.84 -0.23 -1.60
CA GLY A 119 -0.33 -0.60 -0.29
C GLY A 119 1.18 -0.89 -0.34
N TYR A 120 1.95 -0.20 0.51
CA TYR A 120 3.37 -0.45 0.69
C TYR A 120 3.61 -1.52 1.78
N GLY A 121 4.86 -1.98 1.90
CA GLY A 121 5.25 -2.97 2.91
C GLY A 121 4.96 -4.42 2.51
N THR A 122 4.81 -4.68 1.21
CA THR A 122 4.62 -6.04 0.67
C THR A 122 5.81 -6.47 -0.17
N SER A 123 5.94 -7.78 -0.44
CA SER A 123 7.01 -8.30 -1.31
C SER A 123 7.01 -7.67 -2.70
N THR A 124 5.83 -7.30 -3.23
CA THR A 124 5.69 -6.66 -4.54
C THR A 124 5.74 -5.13 -4.48
N HIS A 125 5.49 -4.54 -3.31
CA HIS A 125 5.47 -3.08 -3.06
C HIS A 125 6.33 -2.76 -1.84
N PRO A 126 7.65 -2.98 -1.90
CA PRO A 126 8.54 -2.72 -0.78
C PRO A 126 8.60 -1.21 -0.48
N GLU A 127 8.54 -0.84 0.79
CA GLU A 127 8.60 0.57 1.22
C GLU A 127 9.86 1.28 0.72
N ALA A 128 10.98 0.57 0.58
CA ALA A 128 12.22 1.11 0.05
C ALA A 128 12.07 1.68 -1.38
N VAL A 129 11.20 1.09 -2.21
CA VAL A 129 10.93 1.62 -3.56
C VAL A 129 10.12 2.91 -3.48
N PHE A 130 9.13 2.99 -2.58
CA PHE A 130 8.37 4.24 -2.39
C PHE A 130 9.24 5.34 -1.82
N GLN A 131 10.01 5.05 -0.77
CA GLN A 131 10.92 6.02 -0.16
C GLN A 131 11.88 6.64 -1.18
N LYS A 132 12.39 5.83 -2.12
CA LYS A 132 13.37 6.29 -3.11
C LYS A 132 12.75 6.96 -4.33
N GLU A 133 11.65 6.42 -4.85
CA GLU A 133 11.15 6.77 -6.18
C GLU A 133 9.81 7.52 -6.16
N PHE A 134 9.00 7.37 -5.09
CA PHE A 134 7.67 7.99 -5.04
C PHE A 134 7.80 9.53 -4.97
N PRO A 135 7.13 10.28 -5.85
CA PRO A 135 7.35 11.72 -5.97
C PRO A 135 6.54 12.50 -4.92
N PHE A 136 6.79 12.28 -3.62
CA PHE A 136 6.05 12.93 -2.52
C PHE A 136 5.91 14.44 -2.72
N ARG A 137 6.98 15.11 -3.18
CA ARG A 137 7.02 16.55 -3.42
C ARG A 137 6.16 17.04 -4.60
N LYS A 138 5.66 16.15 -5.47
CA LYS A 138 4.75 16.54 -6.55
C LYS A 138 3.29 16.65 -6.11
N PHE A 139 2.97 16.17 -4.90
CA PHE A 139 1.64 16.30 -4.32
C PHE A 139 1.52 17.59 -3.52
N ASP A 140 0.33 18.17 -3.53
CA ASP A 140 0.00 19.32 -2.70
C ASP A 140 -0.42 18.85 -1.31
N LEU A 141 -1.10 17.69 -1.24
CA LEU A 141 -1.60 17.09 -0.01
C LEU A 141 -1.43 15.56 0.01
N LEU A 142 -0.99 15.03 1.15
CA LEU A 142 -0.77 13.60 1.39
C LEU A 142 -1.74 13.10 2.49
N VAL A 143 -2.70 12.26 2.13
CA VAL A 143 -3.61 11.61 3.09
C VAL A 143 -2.99 10.28 3.51
N PHE A 144 -2.50 10.22 4.75
CA PHE A 144 -1.89 9.04 5.35
C PHE A 144 -2.92 8.23 6.14
N ILE A 145 -3.29 7.06 5.61
CA ILE A 145 -4.38 6.22 6.11
C ILE A 145 -3.83 5.03 6.88
N VAL A 146 -4.21 4.95 8.14
CA VAL A 146 -3.93 3.85 9.05
C VAL A 146 -5.22 3.07 9.30
N SER A 147 -5.20 1.75 9.14
CA SER A 147 -6.36 0.88 9.40
C SER A 147 -6.12 -0.18 10.49
N ASN A 148 -4.86 -0.45 10.81
CA ASN A 148 -4.41 -1.47 11.75
C ASN A 148 -3.30 -0.87 12.63
N LYS A 149 -2.59 -1.72 13.37
CA LYS A 149 -1.37 -1.30 14.08
C LYS A 149 -0.33 -0.79 13.07
N LEU A 150 0.40 0.26 13.47
CA LEU A 150 1.53 0.76 12.70
C LEU A 150 2.60 -0.33 12.54
N SER A 151 3.05 -0.49 11.30
CA SER A 151 4.20 -1.31 10.91
C SER A 151 5.46 -0.45 10.78
N ALA A 152 6.62 -1.09 10.71
CA ALA A 152 7.87 -0.40 10.40
C ALA A 152 7.81 0.33 9.05
N SER A 153 7.14 -0.26 8.05
CA SER A 153 6.93 0.38 6.74
C SER A 153 6.12 1.67 6.86
N ASP A 154 5.14 1.75 7.77
CA ASP A 154 4.38 2.98 8.02
C ASP A 154 5.27 4.10 8.57
N GLU A 155 6.12 3.80 9.53
CA GLU A 155 7.05 4.77 10.11
C GLU A 155 8.04 5.31 9.06
N ILE A 156 8.56 4.43 8.19
CA ILE A 156 9.48 4.79 7.09
C ILE A 156 8.78 5.69 6.06
N ILE A 157 7.57 5.33 5.64
CA ILE A 157 6.82 6.12 4.66
C ILE A 157 6.38 7.44 5.27
N PHE A 158 5.90 7.45 6.51
CA PHE A 158 5.50 8.68 7.20
C PHE A 158 6.67 9.63 7.40
N LYS A 159 7.87 9.12 7.69
CA LYS A 159 9.10 9.92 7.68
C LYS A 159 9.33 10.59 6.32
N SER A 160 9.14 9.85 5.22
CA SER A 160 9.29 10.38 3.85
C SER A 160 8.23 11.46 3.53
N ILE A 161 7.00 11.30 4.04
CA ILE A 161 5.94 12.31 3.96
C ILE A 161 6.39 13.60 4.66
N ARG A 162 6.90 13.51 5.91
CA ARG A 162 7.38 14.69 6.64
C ARG A 162 8.55 15.38 5.93
N GLU A 163 9.53 14.61 5.45
CA GLU A 163 10.71 15.14 4.73
C GLU A 163 10.37 15.75 3.36
N SER A 164 9.17 15.48 2.84
CA SER A 164 8.69 16.10 1.60
C SER A 164 8.28 17.57 1.77
N ASN A 165 8.07 18.03 3.02
CA ASN A 165 7.54 19.37 3.35
C ASN A 165 6.23 19.71 2.62
N ARG A 166 5.41 18.69 2.34
CA ARG A 166 4.05 18.85 1.81
C ARG A 166 3.03 18.72 2.93
N GLU A 167 1.86 19.30 2.72
CA GLU A 167 0.76 19.16 3.67
C GLU A 167 0.36 17.68 3.76
N TYR A 168 -0.02 17.25 4.96
CA TYR A 168 -0.50 15.90 5.18
C TYR A 168 -1.62 15.85 6.20
N ILE A 169 -2.47 14.83 6.09
CA ILE A 169 -3.54 14.52 7.04
C ILE A 169 -3.39 13.07 7.45
N VAL A 170 -3.45 12.81 8.76
CA VAL A 170 -3.47 11.44 9.28
C VAL A 170 -4.92 11.01 9.51
N VAL A 171 -5.31 9.92 8.87
CA VAL A 171 -6.65 9.36 8.91
C VAL A 171 -6.60 7.96 9.48
N ARG A 172 -7.39 7.70 10.53
CA ARG A 172 -7.68 6.35 11.01
C ARG A 172 -8.98 5.88 10.35
N SER A 173 -8.88 4.92 9.43
CA SER A 173 -10.06 4.32 8.78
C SER A 173 -10.76 3.30 9.68
N LEU A 174 -11.88 2.73 9.24
CA LEU A 174 -12.61 1.66 9.96
C LEU A 174 -12.99 2.05 11.41
N SER A 175 -13.40 3.30 11.63
CA SER A 175 -13.73 3.76 13.00
C SER A 175 -14.98 3.09 13.58
N GLU A 176 -15.83 2.47 12.75
CA GLU A 176 -17.05 1.79 13.20
C GLU A 176 -16.82 0.60 14.13
N VAL A 177 -15.59 0.07 14.18
CA VAL A 177 -15.21 -1.04 15.08
C VAL A 177 -14.47 -0.56 16.34
N LEU A 178 -14.28 0.75 16.52
CA LEU A 178 -13.47 1.31 17.60
C LEU A 178 -14.35 1.88 18.71
N SER A 179 -14.03 1.53 19.95
CA SER A 179 -14.55 2.23 21.12
C SER A 179 -13.80 3.56 21.35
N ASP A 180 -14.34 4.45 22.19
CA ASP A 180 -13.66 5.69 22.56
C ASP A 180 -12.30 5.43 23.25
N VAL A 181 -12.20 4.33 24.01
CA VAL A 181 -10.94 3.89 24.64
C VAL A 181 -9.92 3.51 23.56
N ASP A 182 -10.35 2.78 22.53
CA ASP A 182 -9.47 2.41 21.41
C ASP A 182 -8.97 3.66 20.66
N LYS A 183 -9.85 4.65 20.43
CA LYS A 183 -9.48 5.91 19.79
C LYS A 183 -8.37 6.63 20.57
N VAL A 184 -8.49 6.71 21.90
CA VAL A 184 -7.44 7.30 22.77
C VAL A 184 -6.12 6.53 22.66
N HIS A 185 -6.16 5.19 22.71
CA HIS A 185 -4.95 4.37 22.59
C HIS A 185 -4.28 4.53 21.22
N ILE A 186 -5.07 4.63 20.15
CA ILE A 186 -4.57 4.85 18.78
C ILE A 186 -3.89 6.22 18.67
N ILE A 187 -4.50 7.28 19.21
CA ILE A 187 -3.89 8.61 19.23
C ILE A 187 -2.55 8.57 19.97
N ASN A 188 -2.49 7.92 21.13
CA ASN A 188 -1.25 7.77 21.89
C ASN A 188 -0.17 7.02 21.11
N ASP A 189 -0.51 5.90 20.45
CA ASP A 189 0.46 5.14 19.63
C ASP A 189 0.98 5.97 18.45
N LEU A 190 0.09 6.70 17.76
CA LEU A 190 0.46 7.60 16.66
C LEU A 190 1.30 8.79 17.15
N THR A 191 1.00 9.33 18.33
CA THR A 191 1.78 10.40 18.95
C THR A 191 3.18 9.90 19.27
N LEU A 192 3.31 8.72 19.89
CA LEU A 192 4.62 8.16 20.27
C LEU A 192 5.49 7.79 19.06
N LYS A 193 4.90 7.14 18.04
CA LYS A 193 5.66 6.63 16.89
C LYS A 193 5.88 7.65 15.80
N LEU A 194 4.87 8.48 15.52
CA LEU A 194 4.87 9.39 14.38
C LEU A 194 4.96 10.87 14.80
N ASN A 195 4.83 11.19 16.08
CA ASN A 195 4.69 12.56 16.59
C ASN A 195 3.50 13.30 15.95
N VAL A 196 2.34 12.64 15.95
CA VAL A 196 1.07 13.18 15.45
C VAL A 196 -0.03 13.00 16.50
N ASP A 197 -0.69 14.10 16.83
CA ASP A 197 -1.82 14.19 17.76
C ASP A 197 -3.16 14.42 17.03
N ASN A 198 -3.11 15.06 15.85
CA ASN A 198 -4.29 15.40 15.05
C ASN A 198 -4.69 14.27 14.09
N VAL A 199 -5.38 13.27 14.63
CA VAL A 199 -5.88 12.11 13.89
C VAL A 199 -7.36 12.27 13.56
N ARG A 200 -7.75 12.02 12.31
CA ARG A 200 -9.16 12.01 11.89
C ARG A 200 -9.67 10.58 11.81
N PHE A 201 -10.71 10.26 12.59
CA PHE A 201 -11.37 8.96 12.52
C PHE A 201 -12.46 8.99 11.46
N ILE A 202 -12.47 7.97 10.59
CA ILE A 202 -13.46 7.86 9.53
C ILE A 202 -14.05 6.45 9.44
N SER A 203 -15.29 6.38 8.99
CA SER A 203 -15.94 5.14 8.60
C SER A 203 -16.63 5.31 7.25
N ASN A 204 -16.24 4.48 6.29
CA ASN A 204 -16.97 4.38 5.01
C ASN A 204 -18.36 3.74 5.20
N LYS A 205 -18.59 3.01 6.30
CA LYS A 205 -19.85 2.30 6.57
C LYS A 205 -20.88 3.19 7.26
N SER A 206 -20.47 3.93 8.29
CA SER A 206 -21.36 4.84 9.03
C SER A 206 -21.33 6.28 8.52
N ASN A 207 -20.46 6.59 7.55
CA ASN A 207 -20.13 7.95 7.09
C ASN A 207 -19.54 8.86 8.19
N GLU A 208 -19.07 8.30 9.31
CA GLU A 208 -18.35 9.06 10.33
C GLU A 208 -17.14 9.76 9.72
N GLY A 209 -16.97 11.05 10.01
CA GLY A 209 -15.81 11.84 9.61
C GLY A 209 -15.70 12.18 8.11
N ILE A 210 -16.50 11.56 7.23
CA ILE A 210 -16.41 11.73 5.78
C ILE A 210 -16.67 13.17 5.34
N SER A 211 -17.76 13.80 5.80
CA SER A 211 -18.10 15.18 5.40
C SER A 211 -17.05 16.20 5.87
N SER A 212 -16.49 15.98 7.06
CA SER A 212 -15.42 16.83 7.59
C SER A 212 -14.14 16.67 6.77
N LEU A 213 -13.77 15.43 6.43
CA LEU A 213 -12.60 15.18 5.58
C LEU A 213 -12.80 15.77 4.19
N ARG A 214 -13.98 15.58 3.58
CA ARG A 214 -14.32 16.16 2.27
C ARG A 214 -14.14 17.67 2.24
N ASN A 215 -14.63 18.37 3.26
CA ASN A 215 -14.46 19.83 3.39
C ASN A 215 -12.98 20.23 3.45
N ILE A 216 -12.18 19.55 4.28
CA ILE A 216 -10.73 19.81 4.40
C ILE A 216 -10.01 19.56 3.07
N LEU A 217 -10.41 18.53 2.32
CA LEU A 217 -9.81 18.20 1.03
C LEU A 217 -10.28 19.14 -0.11
N GLU A 218 -11.35 19.92 0.11
CA GLU A 218 -12.02 20.74 -0.90
C GLU A 218 -12.55 19.90 -2.08
N LEU A 219 -13.23 18.79 -1.74
CA LEU A 219 -13.88 17.88 -2.69
C LEU A 219 -15.41 18.07 -2.69
#